data_AF-A0A2U3LU35-F1
#
_entry.id   AF-A0A2U3LU35-F1
#
_cell.length_a   1.000
_cell.length_b   1.000
_cell.length_c   1.000
_cell.angle_alpha   90.00
_cell.angle_beta   90.00
_cell.angle_gamma   90.00
#
_symmetry.space_group_name_H-M   'P 1'
#
loop_
_entity.id
_entity.type
_entity.pdbx_description
1 polymer ?
#
loop_
_entity_poly.entity_id
_entity_poly.type
_entity_poly.pdbx_seq_one_letter_code
_entity_poly.pdbx_strand_id
1 'polypeptide(L)'
;MGNDTPEEGAIYAGKGFTQTTGENNSEMLEKVLPREYPDVIARWEAKNGRKFDLTVGDQPGDANDNMALLDPEIAYINMSVCMRKGLYTGVGLPKYINGEKCDYVNSRKIINWLDCAETIAEYAVKIERIFKRCQEVD
;
A
#
# COMPACT_ATOMS: atom_id res chain seq x y z
N MET A 1 -8.18 -7.28 11.06
CA MET A 1 -6.75 -7.41 10.72
C MET A 1 -6.39 -8.85 10.38
N GLY A 2 -7.15 -9.85 10.82
CA GLY A 2 -7.05 -11.22 10.27
C GLY A 2 -6.27 -12.18 11.15
N ASN A 3 -5.36 -11.65 11.95
CA ASN A 3 -4.44 -12.48 12.74
C ASN A 3 -5.15 -13.47 13.66
N ASP A 4 -4.75 -14.73 13.58
CA ASP A 4 -5.15 -15.88 14.37
C ASP A 4 -4.32 -16.02 15.65
N THR A 5 -3.07 -15.53 15.67
CA THR A 5 -2.16 -15.63 16.82
C THR A 5 -1.55 -14.29 17.27
N PRO A 6 -1.13 -14.14 18.55
CA PRO A 6 -0.40 -12.95 19.00
C PRO A 6 0.92 -12.72 18.25
N GLU A 7 1.62 -13.80 17.88
CA GLU A 7 2.89 -13.77 17.17
C GLU A 7 2.76 -13.13 15.79
N GLU A 8 1.65 -13.37 15.09
CA GLU A 8 1.31 -12.75 13.81
C GLU A 8 1.19 -11.23 13.90
N GLY A 9 0.93 -10.67 15.09
CA GLY A 9 0.99 -9.22 15.31
C GLY A 9 2.36 -8.63 14.97
N ALA A 10 3.44 -9.34 15.31
CA ALA A 10 4.79 -8.94 14.96
C ALA A 10 5.09 -9.23 13.48
N ILE A 11 4.63 -10.37 12.96
CA ILE A 11 4.91 -10.80 11.59
C ILE A 11 4.24 -9.88 10.57
N TYR A 12 2.96 -9.55 10.78
CA TYR A 12 2.16 -8.67 9.92
C TYR A 12 2.18 -7.20 10.39
N ALA A 13 3.21 -6.77 11.10
CA ALA A 13 3.42 -5.36 11.41
C ALA A 13 3.59 -4.52 10.13
N GLY A 14 3.31 -3.21 10.24
CA GLY A 14 3.27 -2.25 9.14
C GLY A 14 4.51 -2.25 8.25
N LYS A 15 4.32 -2.47 6.94
CA LYS A 15 5.39 -2.45 5.93
C LYS A 15 5.07 -1.54 4.74
N GLY A 16 6.14 -1.08 4.08
CA GLY A 16 6.07 -0.24 2.88
C GLY A 16 5.46 1.14 3.13
N PHE A 17 5.12 1.84 2.05
CA PHE A 17 4.63 3.22 2.09
C PHE A 17 3.28 3.38 2.78
N THR A 18 2.38 2.39 2.64
CA THR A 18 1.04 2.43 3.22
C THR A 18 0.97 1.84 4.63
N GLN A 19 2.10 1.37 5.18
CA GLN A 19 2.15 0.65 6.46
C GLN A 19 1.13 -0.50 6.48
N THR A 20 1.16 -1.34 5.43
CA THR A 20 0.27 -2.50 5.30
C THR A 20 0.41 -3.38 6.53
N THR A 21 -0.70 -3.56 7.26
CA THR A 21 -0.72 -4.22 8.56
C THR A 21 -1.82 -5.28 8.61
N GLY A 22 -1.53 -6.42 9.21
CA GLY A 22 -2.45 -7.53 9.38
C GLY A 22 -2.44 -8.53 8.21
N GLU A 23 -2.79 -9.77 8.54
CA GLU A 23 -2.80 -10.90 7.63
C GLU A 23 -3.77 -10.72 6.45
N ASN A 24 -5.02 -10.33 6.70
CA ASN A 24 -6.04 -10.17 5.65
C ASN A 24 -5.57 -9.23 4.51
N ASN A 25 -4.81 -8.20 4.85
CA ASN A 25 -4.27 -7.28 3.86
C ASN A 25 -3.14 -7.92 3.04
N SER A 26 -2.32 -8.76 3.68
CA SER A 26 -1.22 -9.47 3.04
C SER A 26 -1.75 -10.55 2.09
N GLU A 27 -2.73 -11.37 2.52
CA GLU A 27 -3.41 -12.34 1.68
C GLU A 27 -4.10 -11.69 0.46
N MET A 28 -4.73 -10.54 0.67
CA MET A 28 -5.38 -9.80 -0.41
C MET A 28 -4.35 -9.33 -1.43
N LEU A 29 -3.23 -8.77 -0.97
CA LEU A 29 -2.17 -8.27 -1.83
C LEU A 29 -1.45 -9.38 -2.59
N GLU A 30 -1.24 -10.52 -1.95
CA GLU A 30 -0.65 -11.70 -2.60
C GLU A 30 -1.47 -12.12 -3.82
N LYS A 31 -2.81 -12.01 -3.73
CA LYS A 31 -3.71 -12.32 -4.85
C LYS A 31 -3.80 -11.19 -5.87
N VAL A 32 -3.75 -9.94 -5.44
CA VAL A 32 -3.98 -8.76 -6.30
C VAL A 32 -2.73 -8.37 -7.08
N LEU A 33 -1.55 -8.34 -6.46
CA LEU A 33 -0.34 -7.82 -7.09
C LEU A 33 0.10 -8.62 -8.33
N PRO A 34 0.10 -9.98 -8.33
CA PRO A 34 0.41 -10.75 -9.53
C PRO A 34 -0.60 -10.56 -10.66
N ARG A 35 -1.86 -10.23 -10.34
CA ARG A 35 -2.90 -9.97 -11.36
C ARG A 35 -2.77 -8.60 -11.99
N GLU A 36 -2.46 -7.59 -11.19
CA GLU A 36 -2.37 -6.19 -11.63
C GLU A 36 -1.01 -5.83 -12.22
N TYR A 37 0.05 -6.49 -11.74
CA TYR A 37 1.43 -6.21 -12.10
C TYR A 37 2.24 -7.50 -12.34
N PRO A 38 1.79 -8.39 -13.25
CA PRO A 38 2.44 -9.68 -13.48
C PRO A 38 3.93 -9.54 -13.81
N ASP A 39 4.30 -8.54 -14.61
CA ASP A 39 5.70 -8.32 -15.00
C ASP A 39 6.58 -7.88 -13.83
N VAL A 40 6.05 -7.10 -12.89
CA VAL A 40 6.79 -6.65 -11.70
C VAL A 40 7.02 -7.85 -10.79
N ILE A 41 5.99 -8.66 -10.56
CA ILE A 41 6.10 -9.86 -9.75
C ILE A 41 7.08 -10.85 -10.38
N ALA A 42 7.00 -11.10 -11.69
CA ALA A 42 7.93 -11.98 -12.38
C ALA A 42 9.39 -11.50 -12.27
N ARG A 43 9.64 -10.19 -12.39
CA ARG A 43 10.99 -9.63 -12.16
C ARG A 43 11.45 -9.79 -10.73
N TRP A 44 10.58 -9.54 -9.76
CA TRP A 44 10.89 -9.71 -8.35
C TRP A 44 11.23 -11.17 -8.03
N GLU A 45 10.44 -12.12 -8.53
CA GLU A 45 10.71 -13.56 -8.35
C GLU A 45 12.04 -13.97 -8.97
N ALA A 46 12.34 -13.52 -10.20
CA ALA A 46 13.59 -13.80 -10.87
C ALA A 46 14.81 -13.22 -10.12
N LYS A 47 14.66 -12.02 -9.54
CA LYS A 47 15.70 -11.36 -8.74
C LYS A 47 15.97 -12.09 -7.42
N ASN A 48 14.93 -12.61 -6.77
CA ASN A 48 15.03 -13.19 -5.43
C ASN A 48 15.16 -14.72 -5.43
N GLY A 49 14.94 -15.39 -6.57
CA GLY A 49 15.04 -16.84 -6.68
C GLY A 49 13.96 -17.60 -5.91
N ARG A 50 12.84 -16.94 -5.57
CA ARG A 50 11.71 -17.51 -4.84
C ARG A 50 10.38 -16.99 -5.38
N LYS A 51 9.30 -17.72 -5.09
CA LYS A 51 7.95 -17.29 -5.44
C LYS A 51 7.51 -16.10 -4.61
N PHE A 52 6.66 -15.26 -5.19
CA PHE A 52 6.06 -14.15 -4.47
C PHE A 52 4.99 -14.69 -3.53
N ASP A 53 5.19 -14.42 -2.24
CA ASP A 53 4.36 -14.84 -1.13
C ASP A 53 4.38 -13.71 -0.10
N LEU A 54 3.23 -13.39 0.50
CA LEU A 54 3.11 -12.40 1.56
C LEU A 54 2.51 -12.97 2.84
N THR A 55 2.09 -14.23 2.82
CA THR A 55 1.55 -14.93 3.98
C THR A 55 2.62 -15.71 4.72
N VAL A 56 2.31 -16.13 5.95
CA VAL A 56 3.23 -16.89 6.79
C VAL A 56 2.47 -18.01 7.51
N GLY A 57 3.16 -19.05 7.95
CA GLY A 57 2.58 -20.22 8.60
C GLY A 57 1.97 -21.26 7.66
N ASP A 58 1.97 -21.05 6.35
CA ASP A 58 1.41 -21.98 5.36
C ASP A 58 2.48 -22.88 4.71
N GLN A 59 3.77 -22.49 4.79
CA GLN A 59 4.89 -23.18 4.14
C GLN A 59 6.16 -23.23 5.03
N PRO A 60 7.01 -24.27 4.91
CA PRO A 60 8.28 -24.29 5.62
C PRO A 60 9.22 -23.14 5.21
N GLY A 61 9.58 -22.28 6.16
CA GLY A 61 10.57 -21.21 5.95
C GLY A 61 10.00 -19.86 5.50
N ASP A 62 8.68 -19.69 5.58
CA ASP A 62 7.93 -18.51 5.14
C ASP A 62 7.97 -17.31 6.11
N ALA A 63 8.60 -17.43 7.28
CA ALA A 63 8.55 -16.41 8.34
C ALA A 63 8.95 -14.97 7.93
N ASN A 64 9.59 -14.80 6.77
CA ASN A 64 9.99 -13.51 6.21
C ASN A 64 9.32 -13.16 4.88
N ASP A 65 8.25 -13.85 4.46
CA ASP A 65 7.67 -13.68 3.13
C ASP A 65 7.01 -12.32 2.96
N ASN A 66 6.30 -11.87 3.98
CA ASN A 66 5.76 -10.51 4.05
C ASN A 66 6.85 -9.39 3.96
N MET A 67 8.15 -9.69 4.13
CA MET A 67 9.22 -8.70 3.93
C MET A 67 9.35 -8.25 2.47
N ALA A 68 8.73 -8.94 1.51
CA ALA A 68 8.64 -8.46 0.14
C ALA A 68 7.99 -7.06 0.04
N LEU A 69 7.11 -6.68 0.98
CA LEU A 69 6.53 -5.34 1.07
C LEU A 69 7.54 -4.21 1.38
N LEU A 70 8.78 -4.56 1.74
CA LEU A 70 9.88 -3.61 1.92
C LEU A 70 10.71 -3.43 0.64
N ASP A 71 10.55 -4.27 -0.38
CA ASP A 71 11.18 -4.01 -1.69
C ASP A 71 10.53 -2.74 -2.31
N PRO A 72 11.32 -1.76 -2.77
CA PRO A 72 10.79 -0.48 -3.24
C PRO A 72 9.77 -0.60 -4.38
N GLU A 73 9.96 -1.56 -5.30
CA GLU A 73 9.06 -1.74 -6.44
C GLU A 73 7.73 -2.32 -5.96
N ILE A 74 7.77 -3.32 -5.08
CA ILE A 74 6.60 -3.92 -4.44
C ILE A 74 5.85 -2.90 -3.58
N ALA A 75 6.56 -2.14 -2.76
CA ALA A 75 6.00 -1.10 -1.90
C ALA A 75 5.25 -0.05 -2.73
N TYR A 76 5.82 0.36 -3.87
CA TYR A 76 5.21 1.32 -4.77
C TYR A 76 3.95 0.78 -5.43
N ILE A 77 3.99 -0.43 -6.03
CA ILE A 77 2.81 -0.99 -6.72
C ILE A 77 1.67 -1.27 -5.74
N ASN A 78 1.99 -1.73 -4.52
CA ASN A 78 1.04 -1.89 -3.42
C ASN A 78 0.34 -0.56 -3.12
N MET A 79 1.11 0.49 -2.82
CA MET A 79 0.56 1.82 -2.55
C MET A 79 -0.33 2.29 -3.72
N SER A 80 0.14 2.17 -4.96
CA SER A 80 -0.58 2.62 -6.14
C SER A 80 -1.93 1.92 -6.31
N VAL A 81 -1.96 0.57 -6.26
CA VAL A 81 -3.21 -0.17 -6.50
C VAL A 81 -4.19 -0.03 -5.34
N CYS A 82 -3.71 -0.11 -4.10
CA CYS A 82 -4.55 0.06 -2.92
C CYS A 82 -5.21 1.43 -2.89
N MET A 83 -4.45 2.48 -3.21
CA MET A 83 -4.97 3.84 -3.24
C MET A 83 -5.97 4.05 -4.37
N ARG A 84 -5.69 3.54 -5.57
CA ARG A 84 -6.57 3.72 -6.74
C ARG A 84 -7.87 2.92 -6.64
N LYS A 85 -7.79 1.67 -6.16
CA LYS A 85 -8.93 0.74 -6.10
C LYS A 85 -9.64 0.71 -4.75
N GLY A 86 -9.07 1.34 -3.72
CA GLY A 86 -9.66 1.37 -2.38
C GLY A 86 -9.61 0.02 -1.67
N LEU A 87 -8.53 -0.74 -1.81
CA LEU A 87 -8.50 -2.14 -1.37
C LEU A 87 -8.54 -2.31 0.16
N TYR A 88 -8.11 -1.30 0.93
CA TYR A 88 -8.16 -1.39 2.39
C TYR A 88 -9.53 -1.07 2.99
N THR A 89 -10.30 -0.15 2.39
CA THR A 89 -11.54 0.40 3.00
C THR A 89 -12.76 0.41 2.07
N GLY A 90 -12.61 -0.05 0.83
CA GLY A 90 -13.66 -0.05 -0.19
C GLY A 90 -13.84 1.28 -0.93
N VAL A 91 -13.06 2.31 -0.61
CA VAL A 91 -13.11 3.62 -1.30
C VAL A 91 -11.71 4.02 -1.77
N GLY A 92 -11.61 4.38 -3.05
CA GLY A 92 -10.33 4.74 -3.70
C GLY A 92 -10.21 6.22 -4.03
N LEU A 93 -9.02 6.62 -4.50
CA LEU A 93 -8.68 7.99 -4.92
C LEU A 93 -9.78 8.68 -5.75
N PRO A 94 -10.38 8.07 -6.80
CA PRO A 94 -11.39 8.75 -7.62
C PRO A 94 -12.60 9.28 -6.84
N LYS A 95 -12.87 8.75 -5.64
CA LYS A 95 -13.93 9.22 -4.73
C LYS A 95 -13.59 10.56 -4.07
N TYR A 96 -12.32 10.92 -3.91
CA TYR A 96 -11.88 12.12 -3.18
C TYR A 96 -11.01 13.06 -4.00
N ILE A 97 -10.20 12.52 -4.91
CA ILE A 97 -9.26 13.27 -5.75
C ILE A 97 -9.42 12.78 -7.19
N ASN A 98 -9.81 13.69 -8.08
CA ASN A 98 -9.93 13.45 -9.51
C ASN A 98 -9.80 14.79 -10.28
N GLY A 99 -10.09 14.82 -11.58
CA GLY A 99 -9.96 16.03 -12.40
C GLY A 99 -10.86 17.20 -11.99
N GLU A 100 -11.91 16.96 -11.21
CA GLU A 100 -12.92 17.96 -10.82
C GLU A 100 -12.87 18.33 -9.34
N LYS A 101 -12.27 17.47 -8.50
CA LYS A 101 -12.22 17.68 -7.05
C LYS A 101 -10.88 17.23 -6.46
N CYS A 102 -10.48 17.90 -5.39
CA CYS A 102 -9.35 17.50 -4.57
C CYS A 102 -9.71 17.68 -3.10
N ASP A 103 -10.05 16.58 -2.43
CA ASP A 103 -10.43 16.54 -1.02
C ASP A 103 -9.39 15.73 -0.22
N TYR A 104 -8.30 16.39 0.17
CA TYR A 104 -7.23 15.73 0.91
C TYR A 104 -7.68 15.19 2.27
N VAL A 105 -8.57 15.90 2.97
CA VAL A 105 -9.05 15.51 4.31
C VAL A 105 -9.80 14.17 4.22
N ASN A 106 -10.79 14.07 3.34
CA ASN A 106 -11.55 12.82 3.20
C ASN A 106 -10.76 11.73 2.46
N SER A 107 -9.74 12.07 1.68
CA SER A 107 -8.88 11.06 1.03
C SER A 107 -8.17 10.13 2.01
N ARG A 108 -7.99 10.57 3.28
CA ARG A 108 -7.43 9.74 4.36
C ARG A 108 -8.17 8.41 4.56
N LYS A 109 -9.48 8.39 4.23
CA LYS A 109 -10.37 7.24 4.37
C LYS A 109 -9.96 6.05 3.51
N ILE A 110 -9.13 6.26 2.50
CA ILE A 110 -8.60 5.19 1.65
C ILE A 110 -7.69 4.24 2.44
N ILE A 111 -6.97 4.76 3.45
CA ILE A 111 -5.98 3.99 4.23
C ILE A 111 -6.47 3.70 5.66
N ASN A 112 -6.92 4.71 6.42
CA ASN A 112 -7.33 4.54 7.82
C ASN A 112 -8.28 5.68 8.24
N TRP A 113 -9.52 5.59 7.75
CA TRP A 113 -10.62 6.50 8.08
C TRP A 113 -10.21 7.97 8.15
N LEU A 114 -10.40 8.64 9.29
CA LEU A 114 -10.07 10.06 9.45
C LEU A 114 -8.96 10.32 10.48
N ASP A 115 -8.25 9.27 10.88
CA ASP A 115 -7.15 9.41 11.84
C ASP A 115 -6.03 10.30 11.28
N CYS A 116 -5.68 11.34 12.03
CA CYS A 116 -4.76 12.41 11.60
C CYS A 116 -5.10 13.07 10.24
N ALA A 117 -6.35 13.02 9.77
CA ALA A 117 -6.72 13.49 8.43
C ALA A 117 -6.34 14.95 8.16
N GLU A 118 -6.56 15.86 9.12
CA GLU A 118 -6.25 17.28 8.98
C GLU A 118 -4.75 17.53 8.83
N THR A 119 -3.92 16.90 9.68
CA THR A 119 -2.46 17.02 9.62
C THR A 119 -1.90 16.49 8.29
N ILE A 120 -2.42 15.35 7.83
CA ILE A 120 -1.99 14.75 6.56
C ILE A 120 -2.44 15.62 5.38
N ALA A 121 -3.65 16.18 5.43
CA ALA A 121 -4.14 17.11 4.41
C ALA A 121 -3.28 18.38 4.36
N GLU A 122 -2.86 18.91 5.50
CA GLU A 122 -1.95 20.06 5.56
C GLU A 122 -0.62 19.76 4.85
N TYR A 123 -0.05 18.56 5.04
CA TYR A 123 1.15 18.15 4.31
C TYR A 123 0.92 18.04 2.80
N ALA A 124 -0.22 17.46 2.39
CA ALA A 124 -0.55 17.34 0.97
C ALA A 124 -0.68 18.72 0.30
N VAL A 125 -1.35 19.68 0.94
CA VAL A 125 -1.47 21.06 0.44
C VAL A 125 -0.11 21.74 0.30
N LYS A 126 0.80 21.54 1.26
CA LYS A 126 2.17 22.08 1.18
C LYS A 126 2.94 21.52 -0.01
N ILE A 127 2.86 20.20 -0.23
CA ILE A 127 3.52 19.52 -1.34
C ILE A 127 2.95 19.99 -2.69
N GLU A 128 1.62 20.04 -2.82
CA GLU A 128 0.97 20.53 -4.05
C GLU A 128 1.40 21.96 -4.39
N ARG A 129 1.48 22.84 -3.39
CA ARG A 129 1.94 24.22 -3.59
C ARG A 129 3.39 24.27 -4.10
N ILE A 130 4.27 23.41 -3.60
CA ILE A 130 5.66 23.32 -4.06
C ILE A 130 5.69 22.88 -5.53
N PHE A 131 4.94 21.84 -5.90
CA PHE A 131 4.91 21.36 -7.28
C PHE A 131 4.38 22.38 -8.27
N LYS A 132 3.29 23.08 -7.95
CA LYS A 132 2.75 24.14 -8.81
C LYS A 132 3.77 25.24 -9.04
N ARG A 133 4.48 25.66 -7.99
CA ARG A 133 5.56 26.66 -8.11
C ARG A 133 6.70 26.20 -8.98
N CYS A 134 7.08 24.92 -8.92
CA CYS A 134 8.15 24.38 -9.77
C CYS A 134 7.76 24.32 -11.26
N GLN A 135 6.46 24.27 -11.58
CA GLN A 135 5.96 24.24 -12.97
C GLN A 135 5.79 25.65 -13.57
N GLU A 136 5.79 26.69 -12.74
CA GLU A 136 5.64 28.09 -13.16
C GLU A 136 6.99 28.78 -13.44
N VAL A 137 8.12 28.09 -13.29
CA VAL A 137 9.48 28.65 -13.45
C VAL A 137 10.09 28.37 -14.83
N ASP A 138 9.30 27.86 -15.78
CA ASP A 138 9.67 27.65 -17.20
C ASP A 138 8.93 28.64 -18.11
#